data_AF-A0A8D9VPV2-F1
#
_entry.id   AF-A0A8D9VPV2-F1
#
_cell.length_a   1.000
_cell.length_b   1.000
_cell.length_c   1.000
_cell.angle_alpha   90.00
_cell.angle_beta   90.00
_cell.angle_gamma   90.00
#
_symmetry.space_group_name_H-M   'P 1'
#
loop_
_entity.id
_entity.type
_entity.pdbx_description
1 polymer ?
#
loop_
_entity_poly.entity_id
_entity_poly.type
_entity_poly.pdbx_seq_one_letter_code
_entity_poly.pdbx_strand_id
1 'polypeptide(L)'
;MMLDENLPMRWLAHDYTYSYHTINNFRRSQHASKLIKHAFVYFTMALKDHGLIQNDAVFIDGTKVEADANKYSFTWRRAVEKYHAKLREKTSKLYEELVEKQVVQEMAPELVTSAEGMEVM
;
A
#
# COMPACT_ATOMS: atom_id res chain seq x y z
N MET A 1 1.52 -24.88 -17.55
CA MET A 1 2.92 -24.72 -17.05
C MET A 1 3.35 -23.30 -17.39
N MET A 2 4.17 -22.62 -16.58
CA MET A 2 4.46 -21.17 -16.78
C MET A 2 4.97 -20.83 -18.20
N LEU A 3 5.64 -21.77 -18.87
CA LEU A 3 6.10 -21.65 -20.26
C LEU A 3 5.01 -21.97 -21.29
N ASP A 4 4.01 -22.82 -21.01
CA ASP A 4 2.98 -23.15 -22.02
C ASP A 4 1.99 -21.99 -22.23
N GLU A 5 1.78 -21.18 -21.18
CA GLU A 5 0.74 -20.17 -21.12
C GLU A 5 1.23 -18.75 -21.46
N ASN A 6 2.56 -18.52 -21.44
CA ASN A 6 3.16 -17.20 -21.61
C ASN A 6 4.03 -17.12 -22.88
N LEU A 7 3.47 -16.52 -23.94
CA LEU A 7 4.11 -16.42 -25.25
C LEU A 7 5.48 -15.70 -25.22
N PRO A 8 5.65 -14.54 -24.55
CA PRO A 8 6.97 -13.92 -24.36
C PRO A 8 7.99 -14.86 -23.71
N MET A 9 7.57 -15.61 -22.68
CA MET A 9 8.45 -16.56 -22.01
C MET A 9 8.87 -17.73 -22.90
N ARG A 10 7.98 -18.24 -23.76
CA ARG A 10 8.34 -19.26 -24.76
C ARG A 10 9.39 -18.78 -25.74
N TRP A 11 9.23 -17.56 -26.22
CA TRP A 11 10.17 -16.95 -27.16
C TRP A 11 11.55 -16.77 -26.52
N LEU A 12 11.60 -16.25 -25.28
CA LEU A 12 12.85 -16.15 -24.51
C LEU A 12 13.51 -17.51 -24.28
N ALA A 13 12.71 -18.53 -23.95
CA ALA A 13 13.17 -19.89 -23.74
C ALA A 13 13.48 -20.65 -25.03
N HIS A 14 13.32 -20.06 -26.22
CA HIS A 14 13.52 -20.73 -27.51
C HIS A 14 12.76 -22.07 -27.60
N ASP A 15 11.51 -22.09 -27.15
CA ASP A 15 10.64 -23.28 -27.04
C ASP A 15 11.20 -24.42 -26.16
N TYR A 16 12.28 -24.21 -25.40
CA TYR A 16 12.69 -25.12 -24.34
C TYR A 16 11.69 -25.09 -23.18
N THR A 17 11.35 -26.28 -22.68
CA THR A 17 10.52 -26.42 -21.47
C THR A 17 11.41 -26.69 -20.26
N TYR A 18 11.33 -25.80 -19.27
CA TYR A 18 12.02 -25.95 -17.99
C TYR A 18 11.04 -26.37 -16.92
N SER A 19 11.43 -27.36 -16.11
CA SER A 19 10.64 -27.73 -14.94
C SER A 19 10.62 -26.58 -13.93
N TYR A 20 9.54 -26.51 -13.13
CA TYR A 20 9.44 -25.57 -12.01
C TYR A 20 10.67 -25.64 -11.08
N HIS A 21 11.16 -26.85 -10.82
CA HIS A 21 12.34 -27.09 -9.98
C HIS A 21 13.60 -26.47 -10.58
N THR A 22 13.78 -26.56 -11.90
CA THR A 22 14.92 -25.97 -12.62
C THR A 22 14.93 -24.46 -12.46
N ILE A 23 13.79 -23.81 -12.71
CA ILE A 23 13.64 -22.35 -12.56
C ILE A 23 13.85 -21.93 -11.11
N ASN A 24 13.29 -22.67 -10.14
CA ASN A 24 13.43 -22.34 -8.73
C ASN A 24 14.89 -22.53 -8.24
N ASN A 25 15.58 -23.56 -8.73
CA ASN A 25 17.00 -23.76 -8.42
C ASN A 25 17.88 -22.64 -8.97
N PHE A 26 17.59 -22.18 -10.20
CA PHE A 26 18.24 -20.99 -10.75
C PHE A 26 17.99 -19.76 -9.86
N ARG A 27 16.74 -19.48 -9.48
CA ARG A 27 16.38 -18.33 -8.63
C ARG A 27 17.01 -18.38 -7.23
N ARG A 28 17.14 -19.56 -6.64
CA ARG A 28 17.76 -19.77 -5.33
C ARG A 28 19.29 -19.71 -5.36
N SER A 29 19.90 -19.79 -6.53
CA SER A 29 21.35 -19.74 -6.67
C SER A 29 21.89 -18.36 -6.28
N GLN A 30 22.87 -18.35 -5.37
CA GLN A 30 23.57 -17.13 -4.98
C GLN A 30 24.27 -16.46 -6.18
N HIS A 31 24.73 -17.27 -7.14
CA HIS A 31 25.33 -16.78 -8.37
C HIS A 31 24.32 -16.02 -9.22
N ALA A 32 23.13 -16.60 -9.44
CA ALA A 32 22.06 -15.96 -10.21
C ALA A 32 21.58 -14.67 -9.53
N SER A 33 21.45 -14.67 -8.21
CA SER A 33 21.07 -13.46 -7.45
C SER A 33 22.06 -12.31 -7.66
N LYS A 34 23.37 -12.59 -7.62
CA LYS A 34 24.41 -11.58 -7.91
C LYS A 34 24.35 -11.12 -9.37
N LEU A 35 24.19 -12.06 -10.30
CA LEU A 35 24.09 -11.76 -11.73
C LEU A 35 22.90 -10.85 -12.04
N ILE A 36 21.72 -11.14 -11.48
CA ILE A 36 20.51 -10.33 -11.69
C ILE A 36 20.71 -8.91 -11.16
N LYS A 37 21.35 -8.75 -9.99
CA LYS A 37 21.67 -7.41 -9.45
C LYS A 37 22.59 -6.63 -10.37
N HIS A 38 23.65 -7.26 -10.88
CA HIS A 38 24.57 -6.61 -11.82
C HIS A 38 23.87 -6.26 -13.14
N ALA A 39 23.09 -7.20 -13.69
CA ALA A 39 22.34 -6.98 -14.92
C ALA A 39 21.36 -5.81 -14.78
N PHE A 40 20.68 -5.69 -13.62
CA PHE A 40 19.81 -4.55 -13.33
C PHE A 40 20.59 -3.24 -13.36
N VAL A 41 21.73 -3.16 -12.66
CA VAL A 41 22.57 -1.95 -12.64
C VAL A 41 23.01 -1.56 -14.05
N TYR A 42 23.56 -2.51 -14.82
CA TYR A 42 24.00 -2.24 -16.18
C TYR A 42 22.86 -1.83 -17.11
N PHE A 43 21.70 -2.47 -16.97
CA PHE A 43 20.54 -2.14 -17.78
C PHE A 43 20.03 -0.73 -17.46
N THR A 44 19.93 -0.36 -16.18
CA THR A 44 19.55 0.99 -15.77
C THR A 44 20.57 2.03 -16.24
N MET A 45 21.87 1.75 -16.15
CA MET A 45 22.91 2.63 -16.68
C MET A 45 22.77 2.82 -18.19
N ALA A 46 22.58 1.73 -18.96
CA ALA A 46 22.37 1.81 -20.39
C ALA A 46 21.12 2.63 -20.75
N LEU A 47 20.01 2.42 -20.06
CA LEU A 47 18.78 3.21 -20.27
C LEU A 47 19.01 4.70 -20.01
N LYS A 48 19.80 5.03 -18.99
CA LYS A 48 20.17 6.41 -18.68
C LYS A 48 21.04 7.02 -19.77
N ASP A 49 22.06 6.29 -20.22
CA ASP A 49 22.99 6.74 -21.26
C ASP A 49 22.27 6.98 -22.60
N HIS A 50 21.25 6.18 -22.89
CA HIS A 50 20.36 6.37 -24.04
C HIS A 50 19.27 7.45 -23.83
N GLY A 51 19.23 8.11 -22.67
CA GLY A 51 18.24 9.14 -22.36
C GLY A 51 16.80 8.62 -22.21
N LEU A 52 16.62 7.31 -22.04
CA LEU A 52 15.30 6.67 -21.92
C LEU A 52 14.72 6.79 -20.51
N ILE A 53 15.57 7.02 -19.50
CA ILE A 53 15.17 7.29 -18.11
C ILE A 53 15.93 8.49 -17.55
N GLN A 54 15.28 9.27 -16.68
CA GLN A 54 15.88 10.39 -15.97
C GLN A 54 16.16 10.01 -14.51
N ASN A 55 17.24 10.53 -13.94
CA ASN A 55 17.71 10.18 -12.60
C ASN A 55 16.87 10.79 -11.45
N ASP A 56 15.93 11.69 -11.74
CA ASP A 56 15.31 12.55 -10.74
C ASP A 56 14.13 11.92 -10.00
N ALA A 57 13.50 10.87 -10.54
CA ALA A 57 12.40 10.21 -9.84
C ALA A 57 12.18 8.77 -10.30
N VAL A 58 12.41 7.81 -9.40
CA VAL A 58 11.89 6.45 -9.54
C VAL A 58 10.45 6.48 -9.03
N PHE A 59 9.51 6.64 -9.95
CA PHE A 59 8.11 6.39 -9.65
C PHE A 59 7.89 4.89 -9.61
N ILE A 60 7.96 4.32 -8.41
CA ILE A 60 7.30 3.05 -8.13
C ILE A 60 5.82 3.39 -8.11
N ASP A 61 5.19 3.43 -9.30
CA ASP A 61 3.73 3.41 -9.36
C ASP A 61 3.26 2.21 -8.53
N GLY A 62 2.13 2.36 -7.84
CA GLY A 62 1.62 1.39 -6.86
C GLY A 62 1.20 0.05 -7.47
N THR A 63 1.88 -0.46 -8.50
CA THR A 63 1.72 -1.78 -9.07
C THR A 63 2.21 -2.81 -8.04
N LYS A 64 1.29 -3.16 -7.15
CA LYS A 64 1.39 -4.31 -6.27
C LYS A 64 1.48 -5.56 -7.16
N VAL A 65 2.69 -6.06 -7.38
CA VAL A 65 2.93 -7.31 -8.13
C VAL A 65 2.51 -8.47 -7.23
N GLU A 66 1.20 -8.68 -7.10
CA GLU A 66 0.65 -9.92 -6.55
C GLU A 66 0.42 -10.88 -7.71
N ALA A 67 0.95 -12.09 -7.56
CA ALA A 67 1.12 -13.09 -8.62
C ALA A 67 -0.18 -13.66 -9.22
N ASP A 68 -1.35 -13.07 -8.95
CA ASP A 68 -2.64 -13.58 -9.44
C ASP A 68 -3.75 -12.51 -9.40
N ALA A 69 -3.49 -11.33 -9.97
CA ALA A 69 -4.52 -10.29 -10.14
C ALA A 69 -5.37 -10.59 -11.38
N ASN A 70 -6.25 -11.60 -11.31
CA ASN A 70 -7.23 -11.87 -12.34
C ASN A 70 -8.16 -10.65 -12.48
N LYS A 71 -8.40 -10.15 -13.72
CA LYS A 71 -9.17 -8.91 -14.01
C LYS A 71 -10.57 -8.89 -13.37
N TYR A 72 -11.07 -10.05 -12.96
CA TYR A 72 -12.40 -10.27 -12.42
C TYR A 72 -12.47 -10.62 -10.93
N SER A 73 -11.34 -10.71 -10.20
CA SER A 73 -11.37 -11.11 -8.78
C SER A 73 -11.06 -9.95 -7.84
N PHE A 74 -12.10 -9.26 -7.35
CA PHE A 74 -11.96 -8.38 -6.18
C PHE A 74 -11.87 -9.25 -4.92
N THR A 75 -10.71 -9.90 -4.73
CA THR A 75 -10.42 -10.90 -3.69
C THR A 75 -10.56 -10.35 -2.28
N TRP A 76 -10.45 -9.03 -2.11
CA TRP A 76 -10.56 -8.34 -0.82
C TRP A 76 -11.94 -7.73 -0.56
N ARG A 77 -12.94 -7.96 -1.43
CA ARG A 77 -14.29 -7.38 -1.27
C ARG A 77 -14.87 -7.58 0.12
N ARG A 78 -14.84 -8.83 0.58
CA ARG A 78 -15.41 -9.22 1.87
C ARG A 78 -14.65 -8.59 3.04
N ALA A 79 -13.34 -8.44 2.91
CA ALA A 79 -12.52 -7.75 3.90
C ALA A 79 -12.84 -6.26 3.91
N VAL A 80 -12.85 -5.60 2.75
CA VAL A 80 -13.16 -4.18 2.60
C VAL A 80 -14.56 -3.86 3.15
N GLU A 81 -15.58 -4.61 2.77
CA GLU A 81 -16.95 -4.44 3.29
C GLU A 81 -16.99 -4.58 4.82
N LYS A 82 -16.33 -5.61 5.38
CA LYS A 82 -16.30 -5.85 6.83
C LYS A 82 -15.56 -4.74 7.59
N TYR A 83 -14.38 -4.35 7.13
CA TYR A 83 -13.56 -3.35 7.81
C TYR A 83 -14.13 -1.94 7.64
N HIS A 84 -14.73 -1.62 6.49
CA HIS A 84 -15.36 -0.33 6.24
C HIS A 84 -16.60 -0.12 7.13
N ALA A 85 -17.44 -1.14 7.30
CA ALA A 85 -18.56 -1.08 8.25
C ALA A 85 -18.08 -0.85 9.69
N LYS A 86 -17.06 -1.61 10.12
CA LYS A 86 -16.47 -1.48 11.46
C LYS A 86 -15.78 -0.12 11.67
N LEU A 87 -15.18 0.44 10.61
CA LEU A 87 -14.56 1.76 10.66
C LEU A 87 -15.62 2.84 10.86
N ARG A 88 -16.71 2.81 10.08
CA ARG A 88 -17.84 3.75 10.26
C ARG A 88 -18.38 3.72 11.68
N GLU A 89 -18.61 2.54 12.24
CA GLU A 89 -19.09 2.40 13.62
C GLU A 89 -18.13 3.05 14.63
N LYS A 90 -16.82 2.83 14.47
CA LYS A 90 -15.80 3.45 15.32
C LYS A 90 -15.77 4.97 15.16
N THR A 91 -15.90 5.48 13.93
CA THR A 91 -15.92 6.92 13.66
C THR A 91 -17.15 7.57 14.29
N SER A 92 -18.33 6.95 14.18
CA SER A 92 -19.55 7.45 14.83
C SER A 92 -19.41 7.47 16.35
N LYS A 93 -18.91 6.39 16.96
CA LYS A 93 -18.65 6.34 18.41
C LYS A 93 -17.65 7.39 18.88
N LEU A 94 -16.56 7.58 18.12
CA LEU A 94 -15.56 8.61 18.43
C LEU A 94 -16.16 10.02 18.31
N TYR A 95 -17.00 10.25 17.32
CA TYR A 95 -17.70 11.53 17.16
C TYR A 95 -18.65 11.80 18.32
N GLU A 96 -19.47 10.83 18.72
CA GLU A 96 -20.35 10.92 19.90
C GLU A 96 -19.55 11.21 21.17
N GLU A 97 -18.45 10.49 21.40
CA GLU A 97 -17.58 10.70 22.56
C GLU A 97 -16.96 12.12 22.58
N LEU A 98 -16.53 12.63 21.42
CA LEU A 98 -15.96 13.97 21.32
C LEU A 98 -17.01 15.07 21.52
N VAL A 99 -18.20 14.91 20.93
CA VAL A 99 -19.31 15.86 21.10
C VAL A 99 -19.81 15.87 22.54
N GLU A 100 -20.01 14.69 23.16
CA GLU A 100 -20.48 14.59 24.54
C GLU A 100 -19.46 15.18 25.52
N LYS A 101 -18.15 14.97 25.30
CA LYS A 101 -17.09 15.57 26.11
C LYS A 101 -16.95 17.09 25.93
N GLN A 102 -17.20 17.63 24.74
CA GLN A 102 -17.13 19.07 24.49
C GLN A 102 -18.37 19.81 24.99
N VAL A 103 -19.58 19.25 24.83
CA VAL A 103 -20.83 19.85 25.33
C VAL A 103 -20.85 19.93 26.86
N VAL A 104 -20.34 18.90 27.55
CA VAL A 104 -20.28 18.91 29.02
C VAL A 104 -19.25 19.91 29.58
N GLN A 105 -18.21 20.27 28.81
CA GLN A 105 -17.28 21.32 29.22
C GLN A 105 -17.88 22.73 29.14
N GLU A 106 -18.68 23.04 28.12
CA GLU A 106 -19.33 24.35 27.99
C GLU A 106 -20.48 24.55 28.99
N MET A 107 -21.11 23.47 29.46
CA MET A 107 -22.20 23.53 30.45
C MET A 107 -21.73 23.59 31.91
N ALA A 108 -20.42 23.67 32.17
CA ALA A 108 -19.94 23.94 33.54
C ALA A 108 -20.51 25.31 33.98
N PRO A 109 -21.34 25.37 35.04
CA PRO A 109 -21.94 26.63 35.43
C PRO A 109 -20.82 27.59 35.85
N GLU A 110 -20.76 28.75 35.22
CA GLU A 110 -19.98 29.85 35.75
C GLU A 110 -20.49 30.11 37.17
N LEU A 111 -19.68 29.75 38.17
CA LEU A 111 -19.95 30.15 39.54
C LEU A 111 -19.73 31.66 39.58
N VAL A 112 -20.83 32.41 39.48
CA VAL A 112 -20.87 33.85 39.73
C VAL A 112 -20.26 34.06 41.11
N THR A 113 -19.01 34.52 41.10
CA THR A 113 -18.28 34.80 42.33
C THR A 113 -18.43 36.30 42.59
N SER A 114 -18.96 36.59 43.77
CA SER A 114 -19.11 37.90 44.41
C SER A 114 -20.38 38.69 44.09
N ALA A 115 -21.26 38.69 45.10
CA ALA A 115 -22.17 39.77 45.40
C ALA A 115 -21.43 40.82 46.25
N GLU A 116 -20.73 41.77 45.61
CA GLU A 116 -20.23 42.97 46.27
C GLU A 116 -20.52 44.16 45.35
N GLY A 117 -21.53 44.95 45.71
CA GLY A 117 -21.88 46.15 44.95
C GLY A 117 -23.33 46.63 45.03
N MET A 118 -24.06 46.34 46.12
CA MET A 118 -25.24 47.13 46.50
C MET A 118 -24.99 47.71 47.89
N GLU A 119 -24.02 48.63 47.97
CA GLU A 119 -24.01 49.61 49.05
C GLU A 119 -24.99 50.73 48.72
N VAL A 120 -25.83 50.97 49.71
CA VAL A 120 -26.91 51.93 49.80
C VAL A 120 -26.37 53.35 49.58
N MET A 121 -26.91 54.08 48.58
CA MET A 121 -27.26 55.50 48.65
C MET A 121 -28.11 55.92 47.45
#